data_AF-A0A932KEA8-F1
#
_entry.id   AF-A0A932KEA8-F1
#
_cell.length_a   1.000
_cell.length_b   1.000
_cell.length_c   1.000
_cell.angle_alpha   90.00
_cell.angle_beta   90.00
_cell.angle_gamma   90.00
#
_symmetry.space_group_name_H-M   'P 1'
#
loop_
_entity.id
_entity.type
_entity.pdbx_description
1 polymer ?
#
loop_
_entity_poly.entity_id
_entity_poly.type
_entity_poly.pdbx_seq_one_letter_code
_entity_poly.pdbx_strand_id
1 'polypeptide(L)'
;MPLKHSTETLLIVVLGILFFITGAILDILPSLPEGTVLWGVAWAGSVAYPLLLYPVLKERRADYPFRVLHFVPMGMLLLWLILEIASFYRPEVTFAVLWYTWGWSAGVVTIGFAALIGFSWHVLRQRTLRVAVLTLLFISFVTLGAMGEFVPVRSSVLGVFSEVALLANVLKLSPLVEDEAMNEKNLIASDDYEEEAWRMRLRRMERREDRIIVASSSRSTEPPLVREPQKNVLITRDTPVEYGDKAEPPPNLTSSGMMGGMDILGVMMIAGYCGMVHRRMKRVCSL
;
A
#
# COMPACT_ATOMS: atom_id res chain seq x y z
N MET A 1 11.13 -16.40 -11.21
CA MET A 1 11.12 -15.88 -12.60
C MET A 1 11.46 -14.39 -12.58
N PRO A 2 12.27 -13.88 -13.52
CA PRO A 2 12.57 -12.44 -13.62
C PRO A 2 11.28 -11.63 -13.84
N LEU A 3 11.25 -10.36 -13.42
CA LEU A 3 10.12 -9.46 -13.67
C LEU A 3 9.81 -9.38 -15.16
N LYS A 4 8.52 -9.36 -15.51
CA LYS A 4 8.09 -9.08 -16.88
C LYS A 4 8.33 -7.58 -17.16
N HIS A 5 8.69 -7.23 -18.39
CA HIS A 5 8.97 -5.84 -18.78
C HIS A 5 7.83 -4.86 -18.47
N SER A 6 6.58 -5.32 -18.57
CA SER A 6 5.40 -4.53 -18.20
C SER A 6 5.36 -4.22 -16.70
N THR A 7 5.66 -5.21 -15.85
CA THR A 7 5.65 -5.04 -14.39
C THR A 7 6.77 -4.12 -13.90
N GLU A 8 7.96 -4.20 -14.50
CA GLU A 8 9.06 -3.30 -14.16
C GLU A 8 8.76 -1.86 -14.56
N THR A 9 8.21 -1.64 -15.75
CA THR A 9 7.79 -0.31 -16.22
C THR A 9 6.70 0.27 -15.33
N LEU A 10 5.70 -0.55 -14.93
CA LEU A 10 4.67 -0.13 -13.99
C LEU A 10 5.27 0.31 -12.66
N LEU A 11 6.19 -0.47 -12.09
CA LEU A 11 6.82 -0.14 -10.81
C LEU A 11 7.66 1.14 -10.90
N ILE A 12 8.37 1.38 -12.01
CA ILE A 12 9.09 2.64 -12.25
C ILE A 12 8.12 3.83 -12.27
N VAL A 13 6.99 3.70 -12.96
CA VAL A 13 5.97 4.77 -13.02
C VAL A 13 5.34 5.01 -11.65
N VAL A 14 4.97 3.94 -10.92
CA VAL A 14 4.46 4.04 -9.55
C VAL A 14 5.47 4.72 -8.64
N LEU A 15 6.75 4.39 -8.76
CA LEU A 15 7.80 5.03 -7.98
C LEU A 15 7.95 6.52 -8.34
N GLY A 16 7.83 6.89 -9.62
CA GLY A 16 7.76 8.29 -10.04
C GLY A 16 6.57 9.05 -9.44
N ILE A 17 5.39 8.42 -9.40
CA ILE A 17 4.20 8.96 -8.73
C ILE A 17 4.47 9.12 -7.23
N LEU A 18 5.15 8.15 -6.59
CA LEU A 18 5.48 8.25 -5.17
C LEU A 18 6.46 9.38 -4.88
N PHE A 19 7.45 9.63 -5.74
CA PHE A 19 8.31 10.81 -5.63
C PHE A 19 7.52 12.10 -5.71
N PHE A 20 6.60 12.20 -6.68
CA PHE A 20 5.69 13.33 -6.83
C PHE A 20 4.91 13.57 -5.53
N ILE A 21 4.22 12.53 -5.04
CA ILE A 21 3.39 12.60 -3.83
C ILE A 21 4.24 12.97 -2.62
N THR A 22 5.41 12.37 -2.47
CA THR A 22 6.31 12.64 -1.33
C THR A 22 6.81 14.08 -1.33
N GLY A 23 7.15 14.63 -2.50
CA GLY A 23 7.53 16.05 -2.64
C GLY A 23 6.39 16.99 -2.25
N ALA A 24 5.18 16.72 -2.72
CA ALA A 24 4.00 17.49 -2.32
C ALA A 24 3.69 17.37 -0.82
N ILE A 25 3.80 16.17 -0.25
CA ILE A 25 3.62 15.90 1.19
C ILE A 25 4.62 16.74 2.01
N LEU A 26 5.88 16.79 1.61
CA LEU A 26 6.93 17.56 2.31
C LEU A 26 6.62 19.06 2.43
N ASP A 27 5.95 19.66 1.45
CA ASP A 27 5.56 21.08 1.49
C ASP A 27 4.30 21.34 2.35
N ILE A 28 3.40 20.35 2.35
CA ILE A 28 2.11 20.44 3.04
C ILE A 28 2.25 20.09 4.52
N LEU A 29 3.26 19.31 4.90
CA LEU A 29 3.43 18.89 6.29
C LEU A 29 3.67 20.11 7.22
N PRO A 30 2.96 20.19 8.34
CA PRO A 30 3.24 21.21 9.34
C PRO A 30 4.60 20.94 9.97
N SER A 31 5.27 22.01 10.40
CA SER A 31 6.49 21.89 11.18
C SER A 31 6.21 21.25 12.55
N LEU A 32 7.22 20.61 13.12
CA LEU A 32 7.22 20.12 14.49
C LEU A 32 7.13 21.29 15.48
N PRO A 33 6.46 21.11 16.63
CA PRO A 33 5.81 19.88 17.10
C PRO A 33 4.38 19.67 16.57
N GLU A 34 3.74 20.68 16.00
CA GLU A 34 2.32 20.65 15.59
C GLU A 34 2.04 19.55 14.56
N GLY A 35 2.99 19.28 13.66
CA GLY A 35 2.88 18.27 12.61
C GLY A 35 3.21 16.83 13.01
N THR A 36 3.52 16.53 14.29
CA THR A 36 4.08 15.22 14.71
C THR A 36 3.24 14.01 14.25
N VAL A 37 1.90 14.11 14.32
CA VAL A 37 1.02 13.00 13.92
C VAL A 37 1.08 12.77 12.41
N LEU A 38 0.96 13.83 11.61
CA LEU A 38 1.02 13.74 10.14
C LEU A 38 2.40 13.28 9.68
N TRP A 39 3.46 13.75 10.35
CA TRP A 39 4.82 13.29 10.15
C TRP A 39 4.94 11.78 10.42
N GLY A 40 4.43 11.30 11.55
CA GLY A 40 4.45 9.89 11.90
C GLY A 40 3.72 9.00 10.89
N VAL A 41 2.57 9.45 10.37
CA VAL A 41 1.81 8.74 9.32
C VAL A 41 2.59 8.71 8.00
N ALA A 42 3.12 9.85 7.56
CA ALA A 42 3.91 9.93 6.33
C ALA A 42 5.17 9.05 6.42
N TRP A 43 5.86 9.10 7.56
CA TRP A 43 7.03 8.28 7.85
C TRP A 43 6.68 6.79 7.82
N ALA A 44 5.67 6.36 8.58
CA ALA A 44 5.24 4.98 8.62
C ALA A 44 4.85 4.45 7.23
N GLY A 45 4.11 5.24 6.44
CA GLY A 45 3.77 4.90 5.06
C GLY A 45 5.00 4.75 4.16
N SER A 46 5.96 5.69 4.26
CA SER A 46 7.19 5.68 3.47
C SER A 46 8.12 4.52 3.81
N VAL A 47 8.10 4.02 5.05
CA VAL A 47 8.87 2.86 5.51
C VAL A 47 8.15 1.56 5.18
N ALA A 48 6.84 1.50 5.40
CA ALA A 48 6.05 0.31 5.12
C ALA A 48 6.05 -0.04 3.62
N TYR A 49 5.94 0.96 2.74
CA TYR A 49 5.95 0.76 1.29
C TYR A 49 7.12 -0.09 0.78
N PRO A 50 8.40 0.32 0.94
CA PRO A 50 9.52 -0.43 0.43
C PRO A 50 9.72 -1.74 1.19
N LEU A 51 9.43 -1.80 2.49
CA LEU A 51 9.57 -3.04 3.27
C LEU A 51 8.60 -4.13 2.83
N LEU A 52 7.34 -3.78 2.56
CA LEU A 52 6.34 -4.72 2.06
C LEU A 52 6.64 -5.16 0.62
N LEU A 53 7.19 -4.26 -0.20
CA LEU A 53 7.52 -4.54 -1.59
C LEU A 53 8.85 -5.29 -1.77
N TYR A 54 9.78 -5.14 -0.83
CA TYR A 54 11.14 -5.70 -0.92
C TYR A 54 11.19 -7.23 -1.09
N PRO A 55 10.41 -8.05 -0.34
CA PRO A 55 10.37 -9.49 -0.55
C PRO A 55 9.96 -9.85 -1.98
N VAL A 56 8.95 -9.17 -2.52
CA VAL A 56 8.44 -9.40 -3.88
C VAL A 56 9.50 -9.06 -4.92
N LEU A 57 10.18 -7.92 -4.77
CA LEU A 57 11.27 -7.51 -5.66
C LEU A 57 12.45 -8.48 -5.59
N LYS A 58 12.79 -8.97 -4.40
CA LYS A 58 13.87 -9.95 -4.19
C LYS A 58 13.53 -11.30 -4.83
N GLU A 59 12.32 -11.81 -4.64
CA GLU A 59 11.86 -13.08 -5.20
C GLU A 59 11.85 -13.05 -6.73
N ARG A 60 11.44 -11.92 -7.31
CA ARG A 60 11.43 -11.68 -8.76
C ARG A 60 12.79 -11.28 -9.34
N ARG A 61 13.86 -11.33 -8.53
CA ARG A 61 15.25 -11.01 -8.91
C ARG A 61 15.39 -9.64 -9.57
N ALA A 62 14.71 -8.63 -9.02
CA ALA A 62 14.93 -7.25 -9.42
C ALA A 62 16.38 -6.81 -9.16
N ASP A 63 16.90 -5.96 -10.04
CA ASP A 63 18.24 -5.40 -9.89
C ASP A 63 18.38 -4.69 -8.53
N TYR A 64 19.57 -4.77 -7.92
CA TYR A 64 19.82 -4.14 -6.63
C TYR A 64 19.61 -2.62 -6.63
N PRO A 65 20.08 -1.85 -7.64
CA PRO A 65 19.83 -0.41 -7.70
C PRO A 65 18.33 -0.08 -7.74
N PHE A 66 17.55 -0.89 -8.46
CA PHE A 66 16.10 -0.73 -8.54
C PHE A 66 15.45 -0.91 -7.16
N ARG A 67 15.87 -1.91 -6.40
CA ARG A 67 15.38 -2.14 -5.03
C ARG A 67 15.71 -0.97 -4.10
N VAL A 68 16.91 -0.41 -4.20
CA VAL A 68 17.33 0.73 -3.37
C VAL A 68 16.54 2.00 -3.69
N LEU A 69 16.22 2.24 -4.97
CA LEU A 69 15.44 3.41 -5.40
C LEU A 69 14.07 3.52 -4.70
N HIS A 70 13.47 2.41 -4.28
CA HIS A 70 12.19 2.41 -3.56
C HIS A 70 12.29 2.96 -2.13
N PHE A 71 13.49 3.01 -1.55
CA PHE A 71 13.73 3.60 -0.23
C PHE A 71 14.01 5.11 -0.29
N VAL A 72 14.13 5.70 -1.47
CA VAL A 72 14.46 7.13 -1.57
C VAL A 72 13.34 8.02 -1.00
N PRO A 73 12.03 7.77 -1.21
CA PRO A 73 10.97 8.55 -0.55
C PRO A 73 11.10 8.58 0.99
N MET A 74 11.45 7.45 1.60
CA MET A 74 11.76 7.37 3.03
C MET A 74 12.99 8.23 3.36
N GLY A 75 14.07 8.12 2.58
CA GLY A 75 15.26 8.96 2.74
C GLY A 75 14.98 10.46 2.66
N MET A 76 14.05 10.88 1.78
CA MET A 76 13.62 12.27 1.66
C MET A 76 12.92 12.76 2.94
N LEU A 77 11.99 11.97 3.50
CA LEU A 77 11.34 12.35 4.75
C LEU A 77 12.32 12.35 5.93
N LEU A 78 13.26 11.40 5.97
CA LEU A 78 14.27 11.32 7.02
C LEU A 78 15.19 12.53 7.00
N LEU A 79 15.68 12.90 5.81
CA LEU A 79 16.56 14.04 5.65
C LEU A 79 15.87 15.34 6.06
N TRP A 80 14.59 15.49 5.69
CA TRP A 80 13.79 16.63 6.13
C TRP A 80 13.66 16.70 7.65
N LEU A 81 13.33 15.58 8.32
CA LEU A 81 13.26 15.52 9.78
C LEU A 81 14.60 15.90 10.42
N ILE A 82 15.71 15.38 9.91
CA ILE A 82 17.04 15.70 10.44
C ILE A 82 17.31 17.20 10.33
N LEU A 83 16.99 17.82 9.19
CA LEU A 83 17.14 19.26 8.98
C LEU A 83 16.25 20.07 9.92
N GLU A 84 15.01 19.63 10.13
CA GLU A 84 14.07 20.27 11.03
C GLU A 84 14.53 20.19 12.48
N ILE A 85 14.93 19.00 12.96
CA ILE A 85 15.52 18.81 14.29
C ILE A 85 16.77 19.69 14.45
N ALA A 86 17.66 19.70 13.46
CA ALA A 86 18.86 20.51 13.48
C ALA A 86 18.55 22.02 13.52
N SER A 87 17.47 22.46 12.89
CA SER A 87 17.05 23.86 12.88
C SER A 87 16.61 24.37 14.26
N PHE A 88 16.10 23.50 15.14
CA PHE A 88 15.82 23.86 16.54
C PHE A 88 17.09 24.16 17.34
N TYR A 89 18.19 23.45 17.05
CA TYR A 89 19.46 23.65 17.75
C TYR A 89 20.32 24.75 17.11
N ARG A 90 20.22 24.92 15.79
CA ARG A 90 21.02 25.87 15.02
C ARG A 90 20.14 26.65 14.04
N PRO A 91 19.87 27.94 14.30
CA PRO A 91 19.01 28.74 13.43
C PRO A 91 19.60 28.93 12.01
N GLU A 92 20.90 28.78 11.82
CA GLU A 92 21.56 28.82 10.50
C GLU A 92 21.03 27.72 9.55
N VAL A 93 20.56 26.60 10.09
CA VAL A 93 20.02 25.47 9.29
C VAL A 93 18.63 25.78 8.72
N THR A 94 17.94 26.81 9.22
CA THR A 94 16.63 27.23 8.68
C THR A 94 16.71 27.58 7.19
N PHE A 95 17.84 28.15 6.74
CA PHE A 95 18.08 28.40 5.32
C PHE A 95 18.12 27.09 4.52
N ALA A 96 18.76 26.05 5.05
CA ALA A 96 18.78 24.73 4.41
C ALA A 96 17.39 24.10 4.37
N VAL A 97 16.58 24.25 5.43
CA VAL A 97 15.17 23.79 5.45
C VAL A 97 14.36 24.51 4.37
N LEU A 98 14.51 25.84 4.24
CA LEU A 98 13.81 26.63 3.23
C LEU A 98 14.13 26.13 1.81
N TRP A 99 15.41 25.93 1.50
CA TRP A 99 15.85 25.39 0.21
C TRP A 99 15.37 23.97 -0.02
N TYR A 100 15.34 23.17 1.05
CA TYR A 100 14.90 21.78 0.98
C TYR A 100 13.41 21.67 0.64
N THR A 101 12.57 22.50 1.25
CA THR A 101 11.10 22.47 1.04
C THR A 101 10.64 23.28 -0.16
N TRP A 102 11.47 24.20 -0.67
CA TRP A 102 11.12 25.08 -1.78
C TRP A 102 10.56 24.35 -3.01
N GLY A 103 9.46 24.86 -3.56
CA GLY A 103 8.83 24.32 -4.77
C GLY A 103 8.42 22.86 -4.65
N TRP A 104 7.83 22.45 -3.53
CA TRP A 104 7.47 21.05 -3.23
C TRP A 104 8.68 20.12 -3.10
N SER A 105 9.76 20.64 -2.51
CA SER A 105 11.06 19.96 -2.46
C SER A 105 11.61 19.63 -3.86
N ALA A 106 11.46 20.57 -4.79
CA ALA A 106 11.81 20.38 -6.20
C ALA A 106 13.24 19.87 -6.40
N GLY A 107 14.20 20.38 -5.63
CA GLY A 107 15.60 19.96 -5.75
C GLY A 107 15.78 18.46 -5.50
N VAL A 108 15.21 17.96 -4.40
CA VAL A 108 15.37 16.56 -3.99
C VAL A 108 14.57 15.63 -4.90
N VAL A 109 13.36 16.04 -5.26
CA VAL A 109 12.54 15.31 -6.24
C VAL A 109 13.27 15.21 -7.58
N THR A 110 13.91 16.28 -8.04
CA THR A 110 14.71 16.29 -9.28
C THR A 110 15.84 15.27 -9.22
N ILE A 111 16.54 15.15 -8.09
CA ILE A 111 17.58 14.13 -7.90
C ILE A 111 16.98 12.72 -8.01
N GLY A 112 15.81 12.49 -7.41
CA GLY A 112 15.07 11.22 -7.51
C GLY A 112 14.68 10.87 -8.95
N PHE A 113 14.09 11.81 -9.68
CA PHE A 113 13.76 11.62 -11.10
C PHE A 113 14.99 11.42 -11.97
N ALA A 114 16.06 12.18 -11.74
CA ALA A 114 17.32 12.01 -12.45
C ALA A 114 17.90 10.60 -12.23
N ALA A 115 17.82 10.07 -11.00
CA ALA A 115 18.22 8.71 -10.70
C ALA A 115 17.33 7.66 -11.40
N LEU A 116 16.01 7.86 -11.46
CA LEU A 116 15.09 6.99 -12.20
C LEU A 116 15.32 7.01 -13.71
N ILE A 117 15.58 8.20 -14.28
CA ILE A 117 15.89 8.37 -15.69
C ILE A 117 17.25 7.73 -16.00
N GLY A 118 18.26 7.96 -15.16
CA GLY A 118 19.58 7.34 -15.28
C GLY A 118 19.50 5.81 -15.21
N PHE A 119 18.72 5.27 -14.28
CA PHE A 119 18.42 3.83 -14.20
C PHE A 119 17.72 3.34 -15.48
N SER A 120 16.70 4.06 -15.94
CA SER A 120 15.96 3.73 -17.17
C SER A 120 16.83 3.78 -18.42
N TRP A 121 17.84 4.65 -18.46
CA TRP A 121 18.85 4.68 -19.52
C TRP A 121 19.82 3.52 -19.42
N HIS A 122 20.26 3.14 -18.22
CA HIS A 122 21.19 2.03 -18.06
C HIS A 122 20.57 0.71 -18.55
N VAL A 123 19.30 0.45 -18.19
CA VAL A 123 18.58 -0.77 -18.63
C VAL A 123 18.21 -0.66 -20.11
N LEU A 124 18.84 -1.47 -20.97
CA LEU A 124 18.84 -1.36 -22.45
C LEU A 124 17.47 -1.48 -23.15
N ARG A 125 16.38 -1.81 -22.46
CA ARG A 125 15.11 -2.24 -23.07
C ARG A 125 13.94 -1.32 -22.68
N GLN A 126 13.22 -0.80 -23.68
CA GLN A 126 12.06 0.13 -23.53
C GLN A 126 12.37 1.51 -22.93
N ARG A 127 13.61 1.98 -23.12
CA ARG A 127 14.13 3.26 -22.60
C ARG A 127 13.25 4.47 -22.93
N THR A 128 12.83 4.60 -24.18
CA THR A 128 12.14 5.78 -24.68
C THR A 128 10.80 6.01 -24.00
N LEU A 129 10.00 4.95 -23.83
CA LEU A 129 8.69 5.05 -23.17
C LEU A 129 8.86 5.38 -21.68
N ARG A 130 9.76 4.68 -20.97
CA ARG A 130 10.00 4.93 -19.54
C ARG A 130 10.45 6.37 -19.29
N VAL A 131 11.45 6.82 -20.07
CA VAL A 131 11.96 8.20 -19.96
C VAL A 131 10.87 9.20 -20.32
N ALA A 132 10.11 9.01 -21.41
CA ALA A 132 9.04 9.93 -21.80
C ALA A 132 7.94 10.08 -20.74
N VAL A 133 7.52 8.97 -20.11
CA VAL A 133 6.51 9.02 -19.04
C VAL A 133 7.08 9.70 -17.80
N LEU A 134 8.31 9.37 -17.40
CA LEU A 134 8.97 10.00 -16.25
C LEU A 134 9.20 11.50 -16.45
N THR A 135 9.61 11.92 -17.65
CA THR A 135 9.81 13.34 -17.95
C THR A 135 8.48 14.09 -17.99
N LEU A 136 7.43 13.51 -18.56
CA LEU A 136 6.09 14.10 -18.52
C LEU A 136 5.64 14.29 -17.06
N LEU A 137 5.79 13.25 -16.23
CA LEU A 137 5.42 13.29 -14.83
C LEU A 137 6.24 14.32 -14.04
N PHE A 138 7.53 14.44 -14.32
CA PHE A 138 8.40 15.46 -13.75
C PHE A 138 8.01 16.88 -14.19
N ILE A 139 7.68 17.09 -15.47
CA ILE A 139 7.20 18.38 -15.97
C ILE A 139 5.90 18.75 -15.26
N SER A 140 4.95 17.82 -15.14
CA SER A 140 3.70 18.04 -14.39
C SER A 140 3.97 18.38 -12.92
N PHE A 141 4.96 17.77 -12.31
CA PHE A 141 5.39 18.09 -10.94
C PHE A 141 5.91 19.51 -10.83
N VAL A 142 6.86 19.90 -11.69
CA VAL A 142 7.46 21.23 -11.65
C VAL A 142 6.43 22.31 -11.95
N THR A 143 5.53 22.08 -12.92
CA THR A 143 4.46 23.05 -13.24
C THR A 143 3.49 23.20 -12.07
N LEU A 144 3.08 22.10 -11.42
CA LEU A 144 2.19 22.15 -10.27
C LEU A 144 2.86 22.77 -9.03
N GLY A 145 4.13 22.45 -8.76
CA GLY A 145 4.90 23.07 -7.68
C GLY A 145 5.06 24.57 -7.88
N ALA A 146 5.41 25.00 -9.10
CA ALA A 146 5.49 26.42 -9.44
C ALA A 146 4.13 27.12 -9.33
N MET A 147 3.04 26.49 -9.81
CA MET A 147 1.68 27.02 -9.65
C MET A 147 1.23 27.10 -8.19
N GLY A 148 1.68 26.17 -7.35
CA GLY A 148 1.42 26.12 -5.91
C GLY A 148 2.01 27.30 -5.13
N GLU A 149 3.08 27.92 -5.64
CA GLU A 149 3.62 29.16 -5.07
C GLU A 149 2.74 30.38 -5.38
N PHE A 150 2.05 30.38 -6.52
CA PHE A 150 1.18 31.49 -6.93
C PHE A 150 -0.26 31.38 -6.40
N VAL A 151 -0.72 30.16 -6.13
CA VAL A 151 -2.06 29.89 -5.60
C VAL A 151 -1.93 29.36 -4.18
N PRO A 152 -2.56 29.97 -3.17
CA PRO A 152 -2.47 29.50 -1.78
C PRO A 152 -3.27 28.20 -1.57
N VAL A 153 -2.78 27.10 -2.17
CA VAL A 153 -3.35 25.75 -2.06
C VAL A 153 -3.07 25.18 -0.67
N ARG A 154 -1.97 25.59 -0.04
CA ARG A 154 -1.51 25.15 1.28
C ARG A 154 -2.60 25.26 2.35
N SER A 155 -3.35 26.37 2.40
CA SER A 155 -4.43 26.57 3.38
C SER A 155 -5.65 25.68 3.13
N SER A 156 -5.94 25.35 1.88
CA SER A 156 -7.08 24.48 1.54
C SER A 156 -6.82 23.02 1.91
N VAL A 157 -5.58 22.56 1.74
CA VAL A 157 -5.21 21.17 2.03
C VAL A 157 -4.98 20.95 3.53
N LEU A 158 -4.33 21.89 4.22
CA LEU A 158 -4.23 21.88 5.69
C LEU A 158 -5.61 21.90 6.35
N GLY A 159 -6.59 22.61 5.79
CA GLY A 159 -7.98 22.58 6.26
C GLY A 159 -8.58 21.17 6.23
N VAL A 160 -8.43 20.45 5.11
CA VAL A 160 -8.93 19.07 4.98
C VAL A 160 -8.21 18.12 5.95
N PHE A 161 -6.90 18.25 6.12
CA PHE A 161 -6.16 17.43 7.09
C PHE A 161 -6.47 17.77 8.55
N SER A 162 -6.81 19.03 8.85
CA SER A 162 -7.26 19.42 10.20
C SER A 162 -8.60 18.80 10.57
N GLU A 163 -9.51 18.62 9.60
CA GLU A 163 -10.76 17.88 9.81
C GLU A 163 -10.51 16.38 10.05
N VAL A 164 -9.51 15.79 9.40
CA VAL A 164 -9.08 14.40 9.66
C VAL A 164 -8.36 14.26 11.01
N ALA A 165 -7.59 15.27 11.43
CA ALA A 165 -6.97 15.34 12.76
C ALA A 165 -8.02 15.49 13.87
N LEU A 166 -9.12 16.22 13.62
CA LEU A 166 -10.29 16.22 14.49
C LEU A 166 -10.92 14.83 14.57
N LEU A 167 -11.00 14.09 13.46
CA LEU A 167 -11.49 12.70 13.44
C LEU A 167 -10.58 11.75 14.24
N ALA A 168 -9.26 11.96 14.19
CA ALA A 168 -8.30 11.25 15.02
C ALA A 168 -8.38 11.64 16.52
N ASN A 169 -8.75 12.88 16.83
CA ASN A 169 -9.01 13.32 18.20
C ASN A 169 -10.37 12.82 18.72
N VAL A 170 -11.40 12.73 17.87
CA VAL A 170 -12.69 12.08 18.15
C VAL A 170 -12.49 10.58 18.39
N LEU A 171 -11.63 9.91 17.61
CA LEU A 171 -11.24 8.51 17.82
C LEU A 171 -10.37 8.30 19.08
N LYS A 172 -9.72 9.35 19.60
CA LYS A 172 -8.95 9.32 20.85
C LYS A 172 -9.74 9.74 22.10
N LEU A 173 -11.03 10.08 21.96
CA LEU A 173 -11.91 10.54 23.04
C LEU A 173 -13.07 9.57 23.35
N SER A 174 -12.85 8.26 23.18
CA SER A 174 -13.73 7.25 23.78
C SER A 174 -13.00 6.41 24.84
N PRO A 175 -12.88 6.91 26.08
CA PRO A 175 -13.12 6.09 27.25
C PRO A 175 -14.64 6.08 27.55
N LEU A 176 -15.19 4.92 27.93
CA LEU A 176 -16.62 4.59 28.10
C LEU A 176 -17.33 4.28 26.76
N VAL A 177 -17.74 3.04 26.50
CA VAL A 177 -18.62 2.22 27.33
C VAL A 177 -18.10 0.79 27.41
N GLU A 178 -17.70 0.38 28.62
CA GLU A 178 -17.93 -0.98 29.09
C GLU A 178 -19.44 -1.24 28.96
N ASP A 179 -19.83 -2.09 28.02
CA ASP A 179 -20.99 -2.95 28.25
C ASP A 179 -20.52 -4.37 27.99
N GLU A 180 -20.20 -5.01 29.11
CA GLU A 180 -20.02 -6.43 29.31
C GLU A 180 -21.37 -7.14 29.10
N ALA A 181 -21.98 -6.97 27.93
CA ALA A 181 -23.10 -7.78 27.50
C ALA A 181 -22.52 -8.96 26.72
N MET A 182 -22.54 -10.12 27.38
CA MET A 182 -22.16 -11.42 26.86
C MET A 182 -22.34 -11.53 25.35
N ASN A 183 -21.29 -11.99 24.69
CA ASN A 183 -21.32 -12.56 23.36
C ASN A 183 -22.14 -13.86 23.39
N GLU A 184 -23.45 -13.77 23.69
CA GLU A 184 -24.42 -14.78 23.34
C GLU A 184 -24.49 -14.76 21.82
N LYS A 185 -23.66 -15.60 21.20
CA LYS A 185 -23.79 -15.96 19.78
C LYS A 185 -25.24 -16.40 19.60
N ASN A 186 -26.03 -15.57 18.93
CA ASN A 186 -27.46 -15.74 18.77
C ASN A 186 -27.73 -16.89 17.77
N LEU A 187 -27.48 -18.12 18.21
CA LEU A 187 -27.56 -19.39 17.46
C LEU A 187 -28.84 -20.17 17.79
N ILE A 188 -29.84 -19.48 18.36
CA ILE A 188 -31.15 -20.05 18.66
C ILE A 188 -31.83 -20.42 17.34
N ALA A 189 -32.62 -21.49 17.34
CA ALA A 189 -33.37 -21.92 16.16
C ALA A 189 -34.23 -20.76 15.64
N SER A 190 -34.15 -20.49 14.33
CA SER A 190 -35.05 -19.53 13.68
C SER A 190 -36.28 -20.27 13.15
N ASP A 191 -37.44 -19.62 13.16
CA ASP A 191 -38.66 -20.15 12.54
C ASP A 191 -38.64 -20.01 11.01
N ASP A 192 -37.69 -19.25 10.46
CA ASP A 192 -37.48 -19.10 9.01
C ASP A 192 -36.60 -20.24 8.46
N TYR A 193 -37.12 -20.99 7.49
CA TYR A 193 -36.44 -22.13 6.88
C TYR A 193 -35.14 -21.76 6.15
N GLU A 194 -35.10 -20.62 5.45
CA GLU A 194 -33.89 -20.22 4.71
C GLU A 194 -32.79 -19.74 5.66
N GLU A 195 -33.19 -19.00 6.70
CA GLU A 195 -32.28 -18.55 7.75
C GLU A 195 -31.74 -19.73 8.58
N GLU A 196 -32.61 -20.70 8.91
CA GLU A 196 -32.24 -21.88 9.69
C GLU A 196 -31.25 -22.78 8.94
N ALA A 197 -31.35 -22.87 7.60
CA ALA A 197 -30.36 -23.56 6.78
C ALA A 197 -28.97 -22.91 6.87
N TRP A 198 -28.92 -21.58 6.89
CA TRP A 198 -27.68 -20.82 7.07
C TRP A 198 -27.13 -20.96 8.51
N ARG A 199 -27.99 -20.82 9.55
CA ARG A 199 -27.62 -21.01 10.96
C ARG A 199 -27.17 -22.44 11.26
N MET A 200 -27.74 -23.45 10.58
CA MET A 200 -27.26 -24.83 10.64
C MET A 200 -25.84 -24.98 10.08
N ARG A 201 -25.51 -24.25 9.01
CA ARG A 201 -24.18 -24.28 8.40
C ARG A 201 -23.13 -23.66 9.34
N LEU A 202 -23.48 -22.57 10.02
CA LEU A 202 -22.64 -21.96 11.06
C LEU A 202 -22.40 -22.90 12.25
N ARG A 203 -23.45 -23.53 12.79
CA ARG A 203 -23.32 -24.51 13.89
C ARG A 203 -22.48 -25.74 13.50
N ARG A 204 -22.37 -26.08 12.21
CA ARG A 204 -21.48 -27.16 11.73
C ARG A 204 -20.02 -26.69 11.64
N MET A 205 -19.79 -25.44 11.23
CA MET A 205 -18.45 -24.86 11.16
C MET A 205 -17.87 -24.66 12.56
N GLU A 206 -18.65 -24.15 13.51
CA GLU A 206 -18.23 -23.98 14.91
C GLU A 206 -17.85 -25.32 15.55
N ARG A 207 -18.67 -26.36 15.41
CA ARG A 207 -18.34 -27.72 15.87
C ARG A 207 -17.06 -28.28 15.24
N ARG A 208 -16.66 -27.80 14.05
CA ARG A 208 -15.40 -28.20 13.41
C ARG A 208 -14.21 -27.46 14.01
N GLU A 209 -14.36 -26.16 14.27
CA GLU A 209 -13.35 -25.35 14.95
C GLU A 209 -13.10 -25.83 16.38
N ASP A 210 -14.16 -26.14 17.14
CA ASP A 210 -14.04 -26.70 18.49
C ASP A 210 -13.27 -28.02 18.50
N ARG A 211 -13.53 -28.90 17.53
CA ARG A 211 -12.75 -30.15 17.38
C ARG A 211 -11.28 -29.88 17.08
N ILE A 212 -10.96 -28.85 16.30
CA ILE A 212 -9.58 -28.47 15.97
C ILE A 212 -8.88 -27.89 17.19
N ILE A 213 -9.58 -27.05 17.98
CA ILE A 213 -9.06 -26.46 19.21
C ILE A 213 -8.85 -27.52 20.30
N VAL A 214 -9.78 -28.47 20.44
CA VAL A 214 -9.63 -29.60 21.37
C VAL A 214 -8.48 -30.52 20.90
N ALA A 215 -8.36 -30.79 19.60
CA ALA A 215 -7.27 -31.60 19.06
C ALA A 215 -5.89 -30.91 19.12
N SER A 216 -5.84 -29.59 19.04
CA SER A 216 -4.59 -28.83 19.17
C SER A 216 -4.17 -28.66 20.63
N SER A 217 -5.12 -28.48 21.55
CA SER A 217 -4.86 -28.38 22.99
C SER A 217 -4.51 -29.72 23.65
N SER A 218 -5.00 -30.85 23.11
CA SER A 218 -4.61 -32.20 23.57
C SER A 218 -3.27 -32.70 23.00
N ARG A 219 -2.67 -31.97 22.02
CA ARG A 219 -1.37 -32.32 21.43
C ARG A 219 -0.16 -31.70 22.15
N SER A 220 -0.39 -30.89 23.19
CA SER A 220 0.66 -30.17 23.91
C SER A 220 1.09 -30.76 25.26
N THR A 221 0.60 -31.94 25.67
CA THR A 221 0.89 -32.49 27.03
C THR A 221 1.40 -33.94 27.08
N GLU A 222 1.75 -34.60 25.97
CA GLU A 222 2.46 -35.89 26.03
C GLU A 222 3.59 -35.98 24.99
N PRO A 223 4.81 -36.40 25.37
CA PRO A 223 5.88 -36.66 24.42
C PRO A 223 5.66 -38.04 23.77
N PRO A 224 5.55 -38.16 22.43
CA PRO A 224 5.46 -39.47 21.83
C PRO A 224 6.86 -40.07 21.68
N LEU A 225 7.05 -41.20 22.38
CA LEU A 225 8.08 -42.20 22.11
C LEU A 225 8.11 -42.55 20.61
N VAL A 226 9.34 -42.66 20.10
CA VAL A 226 9.69 -43.19 18.78
C VAL A 226 8.91 -44.48 18.50
N ARG A 227 8.03 -44.46 17.49
CA ARG A 227 7.52 -45.67 16.84
C ARG A 227 7.56 -45.51 15.33
N GLU A 228 8.20 -46.48 14.71
CA GLU A 228 8.53 -46.62 13.29
C GLU A 228 7.32 -46.53 12.35
N PRO A 229 7.52 -46.17 11.07
CA PRO A 229 6.46 -46.18 10.08
C PRO A 229 6.10 -47.61 9.67
N GLN A 230 4.93 -48.10 10.08
CA GLN A 230 4.34 -49.30 9.50
C GLN A 230 3.84 -49.02 8.08
N LYS A 231 4.70 -49.42 7.14
CA LYS A 231 4.40 -49.85 5.78
C LYS A 231 3.36 -50.99 5.83
N ASN A 232 2.23 -50.83 5.12
CA ASN A 232 1.50 -51.87 4.36
C ASN A 232 0.01 -51.51 4.20
N VAL A 233 -0.36 -50.97 3.04
CA VAL A 233 -1.64 -51.34 2.41
C VAL A 233 -1.33 -51.74 0.97
N LEU A 234 -1.31 -53.06 0.79
CA LEU A 234 -1.16 -53.79 -0.45
C LEU A 234 -2.53 -53.81 -1.14
N ILE A 235 -2.67 -53.19 -2.32
CA ILE A 235 -3.73 -53.51 -3.27
C ILE A 235 -3.03 -53.96 -4.55
N THR A 236 -3.16 -55.25 -4.85
CA THR A 236 -2.64 -55.91 -6.05
C THR A 236 -3.82 -56.40 -6.88
N ARG A 237 -3.94 -55.98 -8.14
CA ARG A 237 -4.10 -56.85 -9.33
C ARG A 237 -4.32 -56.07 -10.63
N ASP A 238 -3.30 -56.14 -11.48
CA ASP A 238 -3.26 -56.44 -12.92
C ASP A 238 -4.52 -56.31 -13.79
N THR A 239 -4.44 -55.42 -14.79
CA THR A 239 -4.69 -55.73 -16.21
C THR A 239 -3.81 -54.81 -17.10
N PRO A 240 -3.21 -55.32 -18.18
CA PRO A 240 -2.52 -54.48 -19.16
C PRO A 240 -3.50 -54.09 -20.27
N VAL A 241 -3.79 -52.80 -20.42
CA VAL A 241 -4.43 -52.27 -21.63
C VAL A 241 -3.59 -51.11 -22.13
N GLU A 242 -2.85 -51.39 -23.20
CA GLU A 242 -2.24 -50.40 -24.07
C GLU A 242 -3.31 -49.94 -25.06
N TYR A 243 -3.81 -48.72 -24.91
CA TYR A 243 -4.35 -47.92 -26.01
C TYR A 243 -4.23 -46.44 -25.60
N GLY A 244 -3.47 -45.69 -26.39
CA GLY A 244 -3.12 -44.32 -26.08
C GLY A 244 -4.32 -43.38 -26.13
N ASP A 245 -4.28 -42.34 -25.32
CA ASP A 245 -4.58 -40.99 -25.78
C ASP A 245 -3.99 -39.95 -24.83
N LYS A 246 -3.66 -38.79 -25.39
CA LYS A 246 -3.04 -37.67 -24.69
C LYS A 246 -3.92 -37.18 -23.54
N ALA A 247 -3.34 -37.06 -22.35
CA ALA A 247 -3.89 -36.22 -21.29
C ALA A 247 -2.82 -35.19 -20.88
N GLU A 248 -2.62 -34.20 -21.76
CA GLU A 248 -2.05 -32.93 -21.34
C GLU A 248 -2.92 -32.39 -20.18
N PRO A 249 -2.33 -31.86 -19.09
CA PRO A 249 -3.11 -31.18 -18.08
C PRO A 249 -3.90 -30.04 -18.77
N PRO A 250 -5.18 -29.81 -18.41
CA PRO A 250 -5.98 -28.80 -19.08
C PRO A 250 -5.24 -27.46 -19.04
N PRO A 251 -5.22 -26.70 -20.15
CA PRO A 251 -4.59 -25.39 -20.17
C PRO A 251 -5.29 -24.55 -19.10
N ASN A 252 -4.52 -24.15 -18.08
CA ASN A 252 -4.98 -23.15 -17.13
C ASN A 252 -5.35 -21.92 -17.94
N LEU A 253 -6.66 -21.68 -18.04
CA LEU A 253 -7.21 -20.44 -18.54
C LEU A 253 -6.54 -19.32 -17.77
N THR A 254 -6.01 -18.34 -18.49
CA THR A 254 -5.60 -17.05 -17.94
C THR A 254 -6.84 -16.34 -17.41
N SER A 255 -7.32 -16.75 -16.23
CA SER A 255 -8.25 -15.96 -15.45
C SER A 255 -7.50 -14.74 -14.93
N SER A 256 -8.14 -13.59 -15.09
CA SER A 256 -7.84 -12.30 -14.49
C SER A 256 -6.53 -11.61 -14.89
N GLY A 257 -6.46 -11.19 -16.16
CA GLY A 257 -6.00 -9.84 -16.47
C GLY A 257 -7.02 -8.80 -16.01
N MET A 258 -7.40 -8.81 -14.72
CA MET A 258 -8.25 -7.78 -14.13
C MET A 258 -7.32 -6.63 -13.73
N MET A 259 -7.49 -5.51 -14.41
CA MET A 259 -6.72 -4.27 -14.33
C MET A 259 -6.77 -3.62 -12.93
N GLY A 260 -6.20 -4.23 -11.91
CA GLY A 260 -6.22 -3.73 -10.52
C GLY A 260 -5.45 -2.43 -10.24
N GLY A 261 -4.83 -1.81 -11.25
CA GLY A 261 -4.15 -0.52 -11.12
C GLY A 261 -4.90 0.66 -11.74
N MET A 262 -5.79 0.41 -12.71
CA MET A 262 -6.54 1.47 -13.39
C MET A 262 -7.81 1.86 -12.64
N ASP A 263 -8.38 0.97 -11.84
CA ASP A 263 -9.55 1.28 -11.02
C ASP A 263 -9.20 2.29 -9.92
N ILE A 264 -8.02 2.18 -9.31
CA ILE A 264 -7.55 3.13 -8.29
C ILE A 264 -7.27 4.50 -8.91
N LEU A 265 -6.66 4.53 -10.11
CA LEU A 265 -6.39 5.77 -10.83
C LEU A 265 -7.70 6.44 -11.30
N GLY A 266 -8.67 5.65 -11.76
CA GLY A 266 -10.01 6.10 -12.13
C GLY A 266 -10.78 6.67 -10.93
N VAL A 267 -10.75 5.99 -9.79
CA VAL A 267 -11.41 6.46 -8.55
C VAL A 267 -10.76 7.74 -8.03
N MET A 268 -9.42 7.86 -8.08
CA MET A 268 -8.72 9.10 -7.70
C MET A 268 -9.05 10.27 -8.64
N MET A 269 -9.14 10.03 -9.95
CA MET A 269 -9.53 11.05 -10.93
C MET A 269 -10.99 11.48 -10.76
N ILE A 270 -11.90 10.53 -10.49
CA ILE A 270 -13.31 10.83 -10.20
C ILE A 270 -13.43 11.61 -8.90
N ALA A 271 -12.70 11.23 -7.85
CA ALA A 271 -12.69 11.97 -6.58
C ALA A 271 -12.16 13.40 -6.74
N GLY A 272 -11.07 13.59 -7.52
CA GLY A 272 -10.53 14.90 -7.84
C GLY A 272 -11.51 15.76 -8.67
N TYR A 273 -12.18 15.15 -9.64
CA TYR A 273 -13.22 15.82 -10.44
C TYR A 273 -14.43 16.23 -9.60
N CYS A 274 -14.94 15.33 -8.75
CA CYS A 274 -16.03 15.62 -7.82
C CYS A 274 -15.66 16.75 -6.84
N GLY A 275 -14.43 16.77 -6.33
CA GLY A 275 -13.92 17.86 -5.50
C GLY A 275 -13.91 19.22 -6.22
N MET A 276 -13.50 19.26 -7.49
CA MET A 276 -13.55 20.49 -8.29
C MET A 276 -14.98 20.96 -8.59
N VAL A 277 -15.89 20.06 -8.93
CA VAL A 277 -17.30 20.39 -9.22
C VAL A 277 -18.00 20.90 -7.96
N HIS A 278 -17.78 20.26 -6.81
CA HIS A 278 -18.31 20.71 -5.53
C HIS A 278 -17.83 22.13 -5.18
N ARG A 279 -16.56 22.44 -5.46
CA ARG A 279 -15.97 23.76 -5.24
C ARG A 279 -16.51 24.84 -6.19
N ARG A 280 -16.96 24.46 -7.40
CA ARG A 280 -17.65 25.38 -8.32
C ARG A 280 -19.09 25.66 -7.89
N MET A 281 -19.83 24.64 -7.46
CA MET A 281 -21.20 24.81 -6.95
C MET A 281 -21.26 25.75 -5.73
N LYS A 282 -20.33 25.59 -4.77
CA LYS A 282 -20.29 26.47 -3.59
C LYS A 282 -20.07 27.95 -3.90
N ARG A 283 -19.41 28.29 -5.03
CA ARG A 283 -19.23 29.69 -5.44
C ARG A 283 -20.46 30.29 -6.14
N VAL A 284 -21.31 29.45 -6.72
CA VAL A 284 -22.53 29.90 -7.41
C VAL A 284 -23.67 30.12 -6.42
N CYS A 285 -23.74 29.32 -5.35
CA CYS A 285 -24.77 29.46 -4.31
C CYS A 285 -24.43 30.51 -3.22
N SER A 286 -23.27 31.15 -3.29
CA SER A 286 -22.87 32.25 -2.37
C SER A 286 -23.09 33.64 -2.96
N LEU A 287 -23.87 33.73 -4.05
CA LEU A 287 -24.41 34.93 -4.68
C LEU A 287 -25.94 34.85 -4.63
#